data_AF-A0A945LGD7-F1
#
_entry.id   AF-A0A945LGD7-F1
#
_cell.length_a   1.000
_cell.length_b   1.000
_cell.length_c   1.000
_cell.angle_alpha   90.00
_cell.angle_beta   90.00
_cell.angle_gamma   90.00
#
_symmetry.space_group_name_H-M   'P 1'
#
loop_
_entity.id
_entity.type
_entity.pdbx_description
1 polymer ?
#
loop_
_entity_poly.entity_id
_entity_poly.type
_entity_poly.pdbx_seq_one_letter_code
_entity_poly.pdbx_strand_id
1 'polypeptide(L)'
;MEFLNKIRQDTETPNPFVPVIVVTAHTELRHVCVARDNGMTEFLAKPVSARTVYQRICNVIEGGRPFIRASTFFGPDRRRRSKGAHEGPERRLTGT
;
A
#
# COMPACT_ATOMS: atom_id res chain seq x y z
N MET A 1 -4.71 12.75 0.91
CA MET A 1 -3.74 11.65 1.11
C MET A 1 -2.31 12.10 0.84
N GLU A 2 -1.99 13.35 1.19
CA GLU A 2 -0.71 14.01 0.89
C GLU A 2 0.42 13.50 1.79
N PHE A 3 0.15 13.32 3.08
CA PHE A 3 1.14 12.79 4.02
C PHE A 3 1.69 11.41 3.63
N LEU A 4 0.83 10.52 3.13
CA LEU A 4 1.25 9.21 2.65
C LEU A 4 2.13 9.31 1.40
N ASN A 5 1.80 10.21 0.47
CA ASN A 5 2.65 10.48 -0.69
C ASN A 5 4.02 11.02 -0.25
N LYS A 6 4.05 11.96 0.71
CA LYS A 6 5.29 12.49 1.29
C LYS A 6 6.17 11.37 1.84
N ILE A 7 5.63 10.48 2.69
CA ILE A 7 6.38 9.33 3.23
C ILE A 7 6.99 8.47 2.11
N ARG A 8 6.29 8.28 0.99
CA ARG A 8 6.71 7.35 -0.07
C ARG A 8 7.62 7.96 -1.13
N GLN A 9 7.52 9.26 -1.39
CA GLN A 9 8.17 9.91 -2.53
C GLN A 9 9.20 10.97 -2.12
N ASP A 10 9.09 11.56 -0.93
CA ASP A 10 10.00 12.61 -0.48
C ASP A 10 11.38 12.02 -0.18
N THR A 11 12.42 12.63 -0.75
CA THR A 11 13.83 12.25 -0.55
C THR A 11 14.31 12.51 0.88
N GLU A 12 13.64 13.42 1.60
CA GLU A 12 13.95 13.72 3.00
C GLU A 12 13.32 12.70 3.97
N THR A 13 12.46 11.79 3.50
CA THR A 13 11.86 10.79 4.39
C THR A 13 12.92 9.79 4.89
N PRO A 14 13.15 9.67 6.21
CA PRO A 14 14.20 8.78 6.73
C PRO A 14 13.96 7.30 6.44
N ASN A 15 12.68 6.89 6.40
CA ASN A 15 12.30 5.52 6.10
C ASN A 15 11.03 5.46 5.25
N PRO A 16 11.15 5.40 3.91
CA PRO A 16 9.99 5.28 3.04
C PRO A 16 9.36 3.88 3.09
N PHE A 17 9.96 2.89 3.76
CA PHE A 17 9.44 1.53 3.92
C PHE A 17 8.56 1.36 5.16
N VAL A 18 8.42 2.39 6.01
CA VAL A 18 7.62 2.31 7.23
C VAL A 18 6.19 1.84 6.91
N PRO A 19 5.65 0.82 7.59
CA PRO A 19 4.27 0.42 7.38
C PRO A 19 3.29 1.53 7.78
N VAL A 20 2.29 1.77 6.94
CA VAL A 20 1.24 2.76 7.22
C VAL A 20 -0.12 2.10 7.18
N ILE A 21 -0.83 2.13 8.31
CA ILE A 21 -2.23 1.67 8.42
C ILE A 21 -3.14 2.89 8.35
N VAL A 22 -3.94 2.99 7.28
CA VAL A 22 -4.89 4.09 7.10
C VAL A 22 -6.17 3.77 7.87
N VAL A 23 -6.56 4.65 8.79
CA VAL A 23 -7.79 4.50 9.60
C VAL A 23 -8.74 5.64 9.26
N THR A 24 -9.93 5.35 8.71
CA THR A 24 -10.86 6.40 8.24
C THR A 24 -12.33 6.03 8.42
N ALA A 25 -13.19 7.04 8.57
CA ALA A 25 -14.65 6.89 8.50
C ALA A 25 -15.18 6.97 7.05
N HIS A 26 -14.36 7.51 6.12
CA HIS A 26 -14.66 7.60 4.69
C HIS A 26 -14.21 6.33 3.99
N THR A 27 -15.10 5.33 3.96
CA THR A 27 -14.82 3.97 3.50
C THR A 27 -15.18 3.73 2.05
N GLU A 28 -15.56 4.78 1.31
CA GLU A 28 -15.91 4.64 -0.11
C GLU A 28 -14.70 4.11 -0.90
N LEU A 29 -14.98 3.25 -1.89
CA LEU A 29 -13.96 2.58 -2.70
C LEU A 29 -12.93 3.56 -3.26
N ARG A 30 -13.34 4.78 -3.64
CA ARG A 30 -12.45 5.85 -4.11
C ARG A 30 -11.34 6.17 -3.12
N HIS A 31 -11.64 6.28 -1.82
CA HIS A 31 -10.64 6.65 -0.81
C HIS A 31 -9.68 5.50 -0.54
N VAL A 32 -10.18 4.26 -0.55
CA VAL A 32 -9.36 3.04 -0.45
C VAL A 32 -8.41 2.93 -1.64
N CYS A 33 -8.90 3.19 -2.86
CA CYS A 33 -8.08 3.17 -4.08
C CYS A 33 -6.98 4.23 -4.04
N VAL A 34 -7.32 5.48 -3.69
CA VAL A 34 -6.34 6.56 -3.56
C VAL A 34 -5.30 6.23 -2.48
N ALA A 35 -5.72 5.66 -1.34
CA ALA A 35 -4.81 5.23 -0.28
C ALA A 35 -3.83 4.15 -0.76
N ARG A 36 -4.36 3.15 -1.47
CA ARG A 36 -3.58 2.05 -2.05
C ARG A 36 -2.58 2.57 -3.08
N ASP A 37 -3.03 3.46 -3.96
CA ASP A 37 -2.23 3.97 -5.06
C ASP A 37 -1.16 4.96 -4.57
N ASN A 38 -1.34 5.56 -3.38
CA ASN A 38 -0.30 6.31 -2.67
C ASN A 38 0.61 5.42 -1.79
N GLY A 39 0.44 4.10 -1.79
CA GLY A 39 1.37 3.17 -1.12
C GLY A 39 1.05 2.87 0.34
N MET A 40 -0.21 2.89 0.76
CA MET A 40 -0.59 2.41 2.10
C MET A 40 -0.24 0.93 2.28
N THR A 41 -0.02 0.51 3.52
CA THR A 41 0.15 -0.90 3.85
C THR A 41 -1.20 -1.52 4.12
N GLU A 42 -1.88 -1.14 5.20
CA GLU A 42 -3.19 -1.70 5.55
C GLU A 42 -4.26 -0.61 5.70
N PHE A 43 -5.52 -1.03 5.76
CA PHE A 43 -6.67 -0.14 5.88
C PHE A 43 -7.64 -0.60 6.97
N LEU A 44 -8.21 0.36 7.70
CA LEU A 44 -9.23 0.18 8.72
C LEU A 44 -10.35 1.19 8.56
N ALA A 45 -11.59 0.70 8.55
CA ALA A 45 -12.79 1.50 8.67
C ALA A 45 -13.07 1.81 10.14
N LYS A 46 -13.43 3.06 10.45
CA LYS A 46 -14.00 3.42 11.76
C LYS A 46 -15.49 3.04 11.79
N PRO A 47 -16.06 2.65 12.95
CA PRO A 47 -15.40 2.50 14.26
C PRO A 47 -14.49 1.27 14.33
N VAL A 48 -13.35 1.42 15.02
CA VAL A 48 -12.38 0.33 15.19
C VAL A 48 -12.50 -0.30 16.57
N SER A 49 -12.29 -1.61 16.67
CA SER A 49 -12.11 -2.31 17.93
C SER A 49 -10.64 -2.66 18.16
N ALA A 50 -10.24 -2.88 19.43
CA ALA A 50 -8.89 -3.32 19.77
C ALA A 50 -8.47 -4.57 18.98
N ARG A 51 -9.40 -5.52 18.82
CA ARG A 51 -9.20 -6.74 18.01
C ARG A 51 -8.88 -6.42 16.56
N THR A 52 -9.60 -5.49 15.93
CA THR A 52 -9.37 -5.13 14.52
C THR A 52 -8.03 -4.42 14.32
N VAL A 53 -7.62 -3.58 15.26
CA VAL A 53 -6.30 -2.91 15.23
C VAL A 53 -5.19 -3.95 15.36
N TYR A 54 -5.28 -4.81 16.38
CA TYR A 54 -4.32 -5.89 16.61
C TYR A 54 -4.15 -6.76 15.36
N GLN A 55 -5.26 -7.21 14.76
CA GLN A 55 -5.21 -8.03 13.57
C GLN A 55 -4.49 -7.35 12.39
N ARG A 56 -4.63 -6.02 12.23
CA ARG A 56 -3.90 -5.31 11.16
C ARG A 56 -2.42 -5.16 11.46
N ILE A 57 -2.05 -5.00 12.73
CA ILE A 57 -0.64 -5.00 13.14
C ILE A 57 0.00 -6.37 12.83
N CYS A 58 -0.67 -7.47 13.21
CA CYS A 58 -0.22 -8.82 12.85
C CYS A 58 -0.07 -8.98 11.33
N ASN A 59 -1.09 -8.56 10.55
CA ASN A 59 -1.01 -8.61 9.09
C ASN A 59 0.14 -7.80 8.50
N VAL A 60 0.53 -6.68 9.11
CA VAL A 60 1.68 -5.88 8.67
C VAL A 60 2.99 -6.62 8.91
N ILE A 61 3.12 -7.30 10.05
CA ILE A 61 4.33 -8.03 10.44
C ILE A 61 4.45 -9.33 9.63
N GLU A 62 3.36 -10.09 9.52
CA GLU A 62 3.32 -11.41 8.90
C GLU A 62 3.12 -11.35 7.39
N GLY A 63 2.44 -10.32 6.88
CA GLY A 63 1.94 -10.27 5.51
C GLY A 63 3.00 -10.00 4.44
N GLY A 64 4.24 -9.70 4.82
CA GLY A 64 5.44 -9.81 3.98
C GLY A 64 5.38 -9.28 2.55
N ARG A 65 4.52 -8.30 2.23
CA ARG A 65 4.39 -7.82 0.85
C ARG A 65 5.64 -7.03 0.46
N PRO A 66 6.30 -7.37 -0.66
CA PRO A 66 7.45 -6.61 -1.12
C PRO A 66 7.03 -5.19 -1.46
N PHE A 67 7.89 -4.23 -1.13
CA PHE A 67 7.78 -2.88 -1.64
C PHE A 67 8.27 -2.84 -3.08
N ILE A 68 7.50 -2.21 -3.95
CA ILE A 68 7.82 -2.07 -5.37
C ILE A 68 8.10 -0.61 -5.65
N ARG A 69 9.21 -0.34 -6.34
CA ARG A 69 9.52 0.97 -6.92
C ARG A 69 9.22 0.95 -8.42
N ALA A 70 8.47 1.94 -8.87
CA ALA A 70 8.20 2.25 -10.27
C ALA A 70 8.31 3.77 -10.46
N SER A 71 8.32 4.24 -11.71
CA SER A 71 8.50 5.66 -12.05
C SER A 71 7.56 6.60 -11.28
N THR A 72 6.30 6.20 -11.08
CA THR A 72 5.26 7.02 -10.42
C THR A 72 4.75 6.44 -9.10
N PHE A 73 5.33 5.34 -8.61
CA PHE A 73 4.81 4.63 -7.46
C PHE A 73 5.92 4.03 -6.59
N PHE A 74 5.77 4.22 -5.29
CA PHE A 74 6.53 3.49 -4.29
C PHE A 74 5.61 3.02 -3.16
N GLY A 75 5.64 1.74 -2.84
CA GLY A 75 4.82 1.17 -1.78
C GLY A 75 4.67 -0.36 -1.89
N PRO A 76 3.91 -0.98 -0.98
CA PRO A 76 3.65 -2.41 -0.99
C PRO A 76 2.98 -2.86 -2.31
N ASP A 77 3.27 -4.08 -2.76
CA ASP A 77 2.59 -4.63 -3.93
C ASP A 77 1.06 -4.54 -3.75
N ARG A 78 0.42 -3.90 -4.74
CA ARG A 78 -1.03 -3.67 -4.81
C ARG A 78 -1.78 -4.92 -5.27
N ARG A 79 -1.08 -5.95 -5.76
CA ARG A 79 -1.64 -7.21 -6.26
C ARG A 79 -1.92 -8.17 -5.11
N ARG A 80 -3.16 -8.16 -4.60
CA ARG A 80 -3.60 -9.11 -3.55
C ARG A 80 -3.92 -10.53 -4.06
N ARG A 81 -4.12 -10.70 -5.37
CA ARG A 81 -4.32 -12.02 -5.98
C ARG A 81 -3.11 -12.31 -6.85
N SER A 82 -2.39 -13.39 -6.53
CA SER A 82 -1.62 -14.11 -7.53
C SER A 82 -2.63 -14.60 -8.58
N LYS A 83 -2.95 -13.77 -9.57
CA LYS A 83 -3.21 -14.33 -10.88
C LYS A 83 -1.87 -14.98 -11.21
N GLY A 84 -1.87 -16.29 -11.48
CA GLY A 84 -0.65 -17.06 -11.74
C GLY A 84 0.29 -16.36 -12.72
N ALA A 85 1.53 -16.85 -12.81
CA ALA A 85 2.56 -16.28 -13.68
C ALA A 85 1.94 -15.83 -15.01
N HIS A 86 2.08 -14.53 -15.32
CA HIS A 86 1.54 -13.96 -16.55
C HIS A 86 2.35 -14.56 -17.70
N GLU A 87 1.77 -15.51 -18.44
CA GLU A 87 2.42 -16.20 -19.57
C GLU A 87 2.45 -15.36 -20.86
N GLY A 88 1.99 -14.09 -20.81
CA GLY A 88 2.00 -13.18 -21.95
C GLY A 88 3.25 -12.28 -21.98
N PRO A 89 3.48 -11.57 -23.10
CA PRO A 89 4.57 -10.60 -23.20
C PRO A 89 4.48 -9.53 -22.10
N GLU A 90 5.65 -9.01 -21.72
CA GLU A 90 5.81 -8.06 -20.63
C GLU A 90 4.92 -6.82 -20.84
N ARG A 91 3.95 -6.60 -19.94
CA ARG A 91 2.96 -5.52 -20.09
C ARG A 91 3.49 -4.11 -19.80
N ARG A 92 4.74 -4.00 -19.34
CA ARG A 92 5.41 -2.73 -19.06
C ARG A 92 6.58 -2.61 -20.03
N LEU A 93 6.30 -2.12 -21.23
CA LEU A 93 7.33 -1.65 -22.15
C LEU A 93 7.94 -0.34 -21.60
N THR A 94 9.23 -0.19 -21.88
CA THR A 94 10.11 0.99 -21.78
C THR A 94 10.71 1.35 -20.41
N GLY A 95 12.01 1.07 -20.31
CA GLY A 95 12.99 1.85 -19.57
C GLY A 95 14.36 1.60 -20.21
N THR A 96 14.58 2.18 -21.40
CA THR A 96 15.93 2.41 -21.94
C THR A 96 16.59 3.53 -21.16
#